data_AF-A0A183IMH2-F1
#
_entry.id   AF-A0A183IMH2-F1
#
_cell.length_a   1.000
_cell.length_b   1.000
_cell.length_c   1.000
_cell.angle_alpha   90.00
_cell.angle_beta   90.00
_cell.angle_gamma   90.00
#
_symmetry.space_group_name_H-M   'P 1'
#
loop_
_entity.id
_entity.type
_entity.pdbx_description
1 polymer ?
#
loop_
_entity_poly.entity_id
_entity_poly.type
_entity_poly.pdbx_seq_one_letter_code
_entity_poly.pdbx_strand_id
1 'polypeptide(L)'
;MFSYGLTNMLLSAFLGSAMNHIGTVTLMLAGFASQLCCLFVMWMWKPVGDDQPILYVIVTSWSVGNSIWQIVVKMMLYESFQEQPDAPFVILYVGNAFGLSMGFLIKPFGTMEHKIYVVGLVLVIAVAMAIMQETNRQKMLVMSSRT
;
A
#
# COMPACT_ATOMS: atom_id res chain seq x y z
N MET A 1 -16.07 -1.40 9.09
CA MET A 1 -15.30 -0.14 9.20
C MET A 1 -14.54 -0.01 10.52
N PHE A 2 -15.11 -0.39 11.67
CA PHE A 2 -14.41 -0.34 12.96
C PHE A 2 -13.14 -1.22 13.01
N SER A 3 -13.23 -2.47 12.54
CA SER A 3 -12.08 -3.40 12.47
C SER A 3 -10.93 -2.86 11.61
N TYR A 4 -11.24 -2.24 10.46
CA TYR A 4 -10.23 -1.60 9.60
C TYR A 4 -9.44 -0.51 10.34
N GLY A 5 -10.16 0.37 11.05
CA GLY A 5 -9.57 1.48 11.79
C GLY A 5 -8.70 1.01 12.97
N LEU A 6 -9.18 0.02 13.72
CA LEU A 6 -8.40 -0.57 14.83
C LEU A 6 -7.10 -1.20 14.34
N THR A 7 -7.17 -2.03 13.30
CA THR A 7 -5.97 -2.67 12.75
C THR A 7 -5.00 -1.62 12.22
N ASN A 8 -5.47 -0.59 11.50
CA ASN A 8 -4.60 0.46 10.99
C ASN A 8 -3.91 1.24 12.12
N MET A 9 -4.62 1.54 13.22
CA MET A 9 -4.06 2.25 14.37
C MET A 9 -2.97 1.43 15.06
N LEU A 10 -3.27 0.15 15.37
CA LEU A 10 -2.33 -0.75 16.01
C LEU A 10 -1.09 -0.99 15.14
N LEU A 11 -1.32 -1.22 13.84
CA LEU A 11 -0.23 -1.54 12.94
C LEU A 11 0.62 -0.32 12.60
N SER A 12 0.04 0.89 12.53
CA SER A 12 0.84 2.11 12.33
C SER A 12 1.78 2.35 13.51
N ALA A 13 1.32 2.11 14.74
CA ALA A 13 2.16 2.19 15.93
C ALA A 13 3.28 1.12 15.92
N PHE A 14 2.95 -0.11 15.53
CA PHE A 14 3.92 -1.20 15.48
C PHE A 14 4.96 -1.00 14.36
N LEU A 15 4.52 -0.62 13.16
CA LEU A 15 5.39 -0.38 12.01
C LEU A 15 6.31 0.81 12.23
N GLY A 16 5.85 1.88 12.91
CA GLY A 16 6.72 3.00 13.29
C GLY A 16 7.92 2.56 14.13
N SER A 17 7.75 1.55 14.99
CA SER A 17 8.86 0.94 15.75
C SER A 17 9.69 -0.02 14.89
N ALA A 18 9.05 -0.82 14.04
CA ALA A 18 9.70 -1.82 13.18
C ALA A 18 10.55 -1.23 12.04
N MET A 19 10.25 -0.01 11.59
CA MET A 19 11.01 0.68 10.54
C MET A 19 12.48 0.91 10.89
N ASN A 20 12.81 1.03 12.18
CA ASN A 20 14.20 1.24 12.59
C ASN A 20 15.08 0.00 12.38
N HIS A 21 14.47 -1.18 12.15
CA HIS A 21 15.20 -2.45 12.03
C HIS A 21 15.01 -3.15 10.67
N ILE A 22 14.02 -2.76 9.86
CA ILE A 22 13.66 -3.48 8.63
C ILE A 22 13.85 -2.57 7.41
N GLY A 23 14.54 -3.10 6.39
CA GLY A 23 14.73 -2.40 5.12
C GLY A 23 13.43 -2.13 4.37
N THR A 24 13.36 -0.97 3.71
CA THR A 24 12.19 -0.45 2.99
C THR A 24 11.64 -1.41 1.93
N VAL A 25 12.54 -2.15 1.25
CA VAL A 25 12.19 -3.15 0.23
C VAL A 25 11.46 -4.36 0.85
N THR A 26 11.94 -4.83 2.01
CA THR A 26 11.34 -5.98 2.72
C THR A 26 9.93 -5.64 3.21
N LEU A 27 9.73 -4.44 3.75
CA LEU A 27 8.41 -3.95 4.16
C LEU A 27 7.46 -3.89 2.96
N MET A 28 7.91 -3.33 1.83
CA MET A 28 7.09 -3.26 0.62
C MET A 28 6.66 -4.64 0.10
N LEU A 29 7.57 -5.61 0.08
CA LEU A 29 7.24 -6.98 -0.34
C LEU A 29 6.21 -7.64 0.60
N ALA A 30 6.30 -7.40 1.91
CA ALA A 30 5.31 -7.88 2.87
C ALA A 30 3.92 -7.25 2.63
N GLY A 31 3.88 -5.95 2.33
CA GLY A 31 2.65 -5.24 1.97
C GLY A 31 1.99 -5.83 0.72
N PHE A 32 2.79 -6.04 -0.34
CA PHE A 32 2.33 -6.67 -1.58
C PHE A 32 1.82 -8.09 -1.36
N ALA A 33 2.57 -8.92 -0.62
CA ALA A 33 2.18 -10.29 -0.33
C ALA A 33 0.84 -10.37 0.44
N SER A 34 0.62 -9.48 1.41
CA SER A 34 -0.64 -9.43 2.17
C SER A 34 -1.85 -9.10 1.28
N GLN A 35 -1.68 -8.15 0.35
CA GLN A 35 -2.74 -7.71 -0.54
C GLN A 35 -3.02 -8.73 -1.65
N LEU A 36 -1.99 -9.39 -2.19
CA LEU A 36 -2.15 -10.49 -3.13
C LEU A 36 -2.87 -11.68 -2.50
N CYS A 37 -2.50 -12.07 -1.27
CA CYS A 37 -3.18 -13.12 -0.53
C CYS A 37 -4.68 -12.80 -0.38
N CYS A 38 -5.00 -11.55 -0.02
CA CYS A 38 -6.37 -11.08 0.11
C CYS A 38 -7.15 -11.14 -1.22
N LEU A 39 -6.54 -10.71 -2.33
CA LEU A 39 -7.14 -10.80 -3.67
C LEU A 39 -7.38 -12.26 -4.09
N PHE A 40 -6.46 -13.16 -3.79
CA PHE A 40 -6.58 -14.58 -4.10
C PHE A 40 -7.73 -15.24 -3.33
N VAL A 41 -7.85 -14.91 -2.04
CA VAL A 41 -8.97 -15.36 -1.19
C VAL A 41 -10.30 -14.85 -1.73
N MET A 42 -10.39 -13.56 -2.10
CA MET A 42 -11.60 -12.99 -2.70
C MET A 42 -11.95 -13.61 -4.06
N TRP A 43 -10.97 -14.10 -4.82
CA TRP A 43 -11.22 -14.75 -6.10
C TRP A 43 -11.77 -16.17 -5.95
N MET A 44 -11.26 -16.94 -4.98
CA MET A 44 -11.73 -18.32 -4.73
C MET A 44 -13.02 -18.39 -3.91
N TRP A 45 -13.31 -17.37 -3.10
CA TRP A 45 -14.42 -17.41 -2.15
C TRP A 45 -15.75 -16.98 -2.79
N LYS A 46 -16.78 -17.82 -2.69
CA LYS A 46 -18.17 -17.49 -3.02
C LYS A 46 -18.96 -17.27 -1.73
N PRO A 47 -19.65 -16.12 -1.55
CA PRO A 47 -20.34 -15.82 -0.32
C PRO A 47 -21.51 -16.80 -0.08
N VAL A 48 -21.43 -17.58 0.99
CA VAL A 48 -22.56 -18.31 1.58
C VAL A 48 -22.98 -17.53 2.84
N GLY A 49 -24.28 -17.45 3.11
CA GLY A 49 -24.93 -16.40 3.90
C GLY A 49 -24.54 -16.18 5.37
N ASP A 50 -23.49 -16.82 5.90
CA ASP A 50 -23.09 -16.71 7.33
C ASP A 50 -21.57 -16.54 7.58
N ASP A 51 -20.83 -16.01 6.60
CA ASP A 51 -19.37 -15.91 6.62
C ASP A 51 -18.85 -14.54 7.08
N GLN A 52 -19.50 -13.92 8.06
CA GLN A 52 -19.08 -12.63 8.60
C GLN A 52 -17.63 -12.60 9.15
N PRO A 53 -17.09 -13.68 9.76
CA PRO A 53 -15.69 -13.74 10.19
C PRO A 53 -14.67 -13.58 9.05
N ILE A 54 -14.96 -14.16 7.88
CA ILE A 54 -14.05 -14.13 6.71
C ILE A 54 -13.91 -12.70 6.19
N LEU A 55 -15.02 -11.95 6.17
CA LEU A 55 -15.00 -10.53 5.80
C LEU A 55 -14.14 -9.69 6.74
N TYR A 56 -14.13 -9.98 8.05
CA TYR A 56 -13.24 -9.29 8.98
C TYR A 56 -11.77 -9.58 8.68
N VAL A 57 -11.40 -10.84 8.43
CA VAL A 57 -10.02 -11.22 8.10
C VAL A 57 -9.55 -10.54 6.81
N ILE A 58 -10.40 -10.53 5.77
CA ILE A 58 -10.10 -9.84 4.50
C ILE A 58 -9.82 -8.36 4.75
N VAL A 59 -10.67 -7.69 5.53
CA VAL A 59 -10.54 -6.25 5.82
C VAL A 59 -9.31 -5.95 6.68
N THR A 60 -8.99 -6.79 7.67
CA THR A 60 -7.79 -6.60 8.50
C THR A 60 -6.52 -6.84 7.70
N SER A 61 -6.45 -7.92 6.91
CA SER A 61 -5.32 -8.20 6.02
C SER A 61 -5.12 -7.10 4.98
N TRP A 62 -6.20 -6.56 4.40
CA TRP A 62 -6.11 -5.43 3.49
C TRP A 62 -5.60 -4.15 4.17
N SER A 63 -6.08 -3.87 5.39
CA SER A 63 -5.64 -2.75 6.22
C SER A 63 -4.13 -2.82 6.48
N VAL A 64 -3.62 -4.02 6.79
CA VAL A 64 -2.20 -4.26 7.06
C VAL A 64 -1.33 -3.83 5.89
N GLY A 65 -1.65 -4.31 4.69
CA GLY A 65 -0.92 -3.92 3.48
C GLY A 65 -0.99 -2.42 3.22
N ASN A 66 -2.18 -1.81 3.37
CA ASN A 66 -2.35 -0.38 3.17
C ASN A 66 -1.51 0.47 4.13
N SER A 67 -1.44 0.11 5.42
CA SER A 67 -0.60 0.83 6.39
C SER A 67 0.88 0.76 6.02
N ILE A 68 1.35 -0.41 5.57
CA ILE A 68 2.73 -0.60 5.11
C ILE A 68 3.05 0.34 3.95
N TRP A 69 2.21 0.37 2.92
CA TRP A 69 2.39 1.25 1.77
C TRP A 69 2.45 2.73 2.16
N GLN A 70 1.52 3.17 3.01
CA GLN A 70 1.47 4.55 3.48
C GLN A 70 2.74 4.96 4.22
N ILE A 71 3.28 4.07 5.05
CA ILE A 71 4.49 4.32 5.82
C ILE A 71 5.72 4.34 4.92
N VAL A 72 5.86 3.36 4.03
CA VAL A 72 6.98 3.27 3.08
C VAL A 72 7.05 4.50 2.18
N VAL A 73 5.92 4.94 1.61
CA VAL A 73 5.90 6.12 0.73
C VAL A 73 6.24 7.40 1.49
N LYS A 74 5.72 7.57 2.72
CA LYS A 74 6.05 8.73 3.55
C LYS A 74 7.52 8.76 3.95
N MET A 75 8.12 7.60 4.25
CA MET A 75 9.55 7.48 4.52
C MET A 75 10.38 7.90 3.31
N MET A 76 10.05 7.38 2.12
CA MET A 76 10.74 7.74 0.88
C MET A 76 10.67 9.24 0.59
N LEU A 77 9.51 9.88 0.83
CA LEU A 77 9.36 11.32 0.65
C LEU A 77 10.15 12.12 1.68
N TYR A 78 10.14 11.69 2.94
CA TYR A 78 10.87 12.34 4.02
C TYR A 78 12.39 12.32 3.78
N GLU A 79 12.94 11.19 3.31
CA GLU A 79 14.35 11.08 2.95
C GLU A 79 14.72 11.91 1.72
N SER A 80 13.84 12.00 0.72
CA SER A 80 14.13 12.70 -0.54
C SER A 80 14.05 14.23 -0.43
N PHE A 81 13.23 14.76 0.48
CA PHE A 81 12.96 16.19 0.62
C PHE A 81 13.11 16.68 2.06
N GLN A 82 14.31 16.52 2.63
CA GLN A 82 14.60 16.94 4.01
C GLN A 82 14.45 18.46 4.21
N GLU A 83 14.72 19.27 3.18
CA GLU A 83 14.73 20.73 3.29
C GLU A 83 13.32 21.35 3.26
N GLN A 84 12.38 20.75 2.54
CA GLN A 84 11.00 21.27 2.39
C GLN A 84 9.98 20.11 2.29
N PRO A 85 9.59 19.51 3.42
CA PRO A 85 8.69 18.35 3.42
C PRO A 85 7.25 18.69 3.00
N ASP A 86 6.79 19.92 3.17
CA ASP A 86 5.36 20.25 3.08
C ASP A 86 4.77 20.09 1.66
N ALA A 87 5.51 20.50 0.63
CA ALA A 87 5.06 20.42 -0.76
C ALA A 87 4.82 18.98 -1.25
N PRO A 88 5.76 18.03 -1.11
CA PRO A 88 5.54 16.65 -1.55
C PRO A 88 4.45 15.94 -0.74
N PHE A 89 4.29 16.24 0.55
CA PHE A 89 3.21 15.66 1.35
C PHE A 89 1.83 16.10 0.85
N VAL A 90 1.65 17.37 0.49
CA VAL A 90 0.37 17.86 -0.08
C VAL A 90 0.04 17.10 -1.38
N ILE A 91 1.01 16.94 -2.28
CA ILE A 91 0.80 16.21 -3.54
C ILE A 91 0.42 14.75 -3.28
N LEU A 92 1.06 14.10 -2.29
CA LEU A 92 0.72 12.73 -1.89
C LEU A 92 -0.73 12.63 -1.40
N TYR A 93 -1.17 13.53 -0.52
CA TYR A 93 -2.54 13.52 0.02
C TYR A 93 -3.58 13.78 -1.07
N VAL A 94 -3.32 14.74 -1.97
CA VAL A 94 -4.18 15.02 -3.12
C VAL A 94 -4.26 13.81 -4.04
N GLY A 95 -3.13 13.16 -4.33
CA GLY A 95 -3.09 11.93 -5.12
C GLY A 95 -3.92 10.80 -4.50
N ASN A 96 -3.82 10.61 -3.18
CA ASN A 96 -4.62 9.61 -2.47
C ASN A 96 -6.13 9.93 -2.53
N ALA A 97 -6.51 11.18 -2.31
CA ALA A 97 -7.91 11.62 -2.40
C ALA A 97 -8.48 11.46 -3.81
N PHE A 98 -7.67 11.74 -4.83
CA PHE A 98 -8.02 11.51 -6.22
C PHE A 98 -8.24 10.02 -6.53
N GLY A 99 -7.34 9.14 -6.05
CA GLY A 99 -7.49 7.69 -6.16
C GLY A 99 -8.77 7.16 -5.52
N LEU A 100 -9.08 7.61 -4.30
CA LEU A 100 -10.32 7.23 -3.61
C LEU A 100 -11.57 7.71 -4.37
N SER A 101 -11.52 8.93 -4.93
CA SER A 101 -12.60 9.50 -5.73
C SER A 101 -12.84 8.69 -7.01
N MET A 102 -11.77 8.33 -7.74
CA MET A 102 -11.87 7.45 -8.91
C MET A 102 -12.45 6.08 -8.55
N GLY A 103 -12.00 5.47 -7.44
CA GLY A 103 -12.52 4.20 -6.96
C GLY A 103 -14.03 4.24 -6.65
N PHE A 104 -14.50 5.36 -6.08
CA PHE A 104 -15.93 5.57 -5.83
C PHE A 104 -16.74 5.65 -7.13
N LEU A 105 -16.22 6.36 -8.14
CA LEU A 105 -16.88 6.50 -9.44
C LEU A 105 -16.97 5.19 -10.23
N ILE A 106 -15.97 4.31 -10.10
CA ILE A 106 -15.94 3.02 -10.80
C ILE A 106 -16.80 1.97 -10.09
N LYS A 107 -17.16 2.16 -8.81
CA LYS A 107 -17.94 1.20 -8.01
C LYS A 107 -19.22 0.67 -8.69
N PRO A 108 -20.10 1.48 -9.30
CA PRO A 108 -21.32 0.98 -9.93
C PRO A 108 -21.09 0.30 -11.29
N PHE A 109 -19.91 0.42 -11.89
CA PHE A 109 -19.62 -0.11 -13.23
C PHE A 109 -18.73 -1.38 -13.14
N GLY A 110 -19.14 -2.45 -13.83
CA GLY A 110 -18.32 -3.66 -14.03
C GLY A 110 -18.65 -4.87 -13.14
N THR A 111 -18.40 -6.06 -13.68
CA THR A 111 -18.52 -7.34 -12.97
C THR A 111 -17.39 -7.50 -11.94
N MET A 112 -17.64 -8.27 -10.87
CA MET A 112 -16.71 -8.44 -9.74
C MET A 112 -15.31 -8.90 -10.17
N GLU A 113 -15.22 -9.77 -11.17
CA GLU A 113 -13.95 -10.29 -11.67
C GLU A 113 -13.06 -9.19 -12.24
N HIS A 114 -13.62 -8.27 -13.03
CA HIS A 114 -12.87 -7.14 -13.60
C HIS A 114 -12.28 -6.24 -12.52
N LYS A 115 -12.99 -6.06 -11.40
CA LYS A 115 -12.51 -5.24 -10.28
C LYS A 115 -11.27 -5.85 -9.62
N ILE A 116 -11.25 -7.17 -9.45
CA ILE A 116 -10.10 -7.90 -8.89
C ILE A 116 -8.89 -7.76 -9.81
N TYR A 117 -9.06 -7.93 -11.13
CA TYR A 117 -7.97 -7.77 -12.09
C TYR A 117 -7.41 -6.36 -12.16
N VAL A 118 -8.28 -5.33 -12.15
CA VAL A 118 -7.86 -3.93 -12.17
C VAL A 118 -7.05 -3.59 -10.91
N VAL A 119 -7.53 -4.00 -9.73
CA VAL A 119 -6.80 -3.77 -8.47
C VAL A 119 -5.47 -4.51 -8.45
N GLY A 120 -5.43 -5.75 -8.95
CA GLY A 120 -4.19 -6.51 -9.09
C GLY A 120 -3.17 -5.85 -10.01
N LEU A 121 -3.61 -5.35 -11.19
CA LEU A 121 -2.74 -4.61 -12.12
C LEU A 121 -2.19 -3.33 -11.50
N VAL A 122 -3.03 -2.55 -10.81
CA VAL A 122 -2.59 -1.34 -10.11
C VAL A 122 -1.53 -1.68 -9.04
N LEU A 123 -1.70 -2.80 -8.33
CA LEU A 123 -0.73 -3.29 -7.35
C LEU A 123 0.63 -3.60 -7.99
N VAL A 124 0.62 -4.30 -9.13
CA VAL A 124 1.84 -4.68 -9.86
C VAL A 124 2.57 -3.44 -10.38
N ILE A 125 1.82 -2.47 -10.94
CA ILE A 125 2.38 -1.19 -11.39
C ILE A 125 3.00 -0.43 -10.21
N ALA A 126 2.33 -0.40 -9.05
CA ALA A 126 2.84 0.26 -7.86
C ALA A 126 4.17 -0.35 -7.38
N VAL A 127 4.28 -1.67 -7.36
CA VAL A 127 5.54 -2.37 -7.02
C VAL A 127 6.63 -2.08 -8.06
N ALA A 128 6.31 -2.12 -9.36
CA ALA A 128 7.27 -1.83 -10.41
C ALA A 128 7.85 -0.41 -10.29
N MET A 129 6.99 0.58 -10.09
CA MET A 129 7.39 1.98 -9.86
C MET A 129 8.30 2.13 -8.64
N ALA A 130 7.98 1.42 -7.56
CA ALA A 130 8.78 1.49 -6.35
C ALA A 130 10.15 0.80 -6.47
N ILE A 131 10.23 -0.32 -7.19
CA ILE A 131 11.51 -0.98 -7.52
C ILE A 131 12.36 -0.06 -8.41
N MET A 132 11.75 0.63 -9.38
CA MET A 132 12.44 1.62 -10.20
C MET A 132 12.99 2.76 -9.34
N GLN A 133 12.22 3.25 -8.38
CA GLN A 133 12.65 4.31 -7.45
C GLN A 133 13.82 3.85 -6.56
N GLU A 134 13.75 2.64 -6.01
CA GLU A 134 14.85 2.04 -5.24
C GLU A 134 16.12 1.92 -6.09
N THR A 135 15.99 1.43 -7.33
CA THR A 135 17.12 1.27 -8.26
C THR A 135 17.77 2.62 -8.59
N ASN A 136 16.96 3.65 -8.81
CA ASN A 136 17.46 5.00 -9.04
C ASN A 136 18.16 5.57 -7.80
N ARG A 137 17.68 5.28 -6.59
CA ARG A 137 18.34 5.68 -5.34
C ARG A 137 19.73 5.07 -5.23
N GLN A 138 19.85 3.75 -5.45
CA GLN A 138 21.14 3.05 -5.41
C GLN A 138 22.15 3.67 -6.39
N LYS A 139 21.71 4.03 -7.60
CA LYS A 139 22.56 4.69 -8.60
C LYS A 139 23.07 6.05 -8.12
N MET A 140 22.23 6.86 -7.48
CA MET A 140 22.65 8.17 -6.97
C MET A 140 23.66 8.06 -5.83
N LEU A 141 23.49 7.09 -4.92
CA LEU A 141 24.46 6.85 -3.85
C LEU A 141 25.83 6.40 -4.38
N VAL A 142 25.84 5.53 -5.40
CA VAL A 142 27.08 5.09 -6.05
C VAL A 142 27.78 6.22 -6.80
N MET A 143 27.03 7.16 -7.40
CA MET A 143 27.61 8.32 -8.08
C MET A 143 28.18 9.35 -7.09
N SER A 144 27.49 9.60 -5.97
CA SER A 144 27.96 10.50 -4.91
C SER A 144 29.25 10.00 -4.25
N SER A 145 29.41 8.68 -4.08
CA SER A 145 30.65 8.08 -3.55
C SER A 145 31.85 8.16 -4.51
N ARG A 146 31.67 8.53 -5.78
CA ARG A 146 32.74 8.62 -6.79
C ARG A 146 33.28 10.04 -7.01
N THR A 147 32.64 11.06 -6.45
CA THR A 147 33.07 12.47 -6.47
C THR A 147 33.73 12.84 -5.16
#